data_AF-A0A3R7BFL3-F1
#
_entry.id   AF-A0A3R7BFL3-F1
#
_cell.length_a   1.000
_cell.length_b   1.000
_cell.length_c   1.000
_cell.angle_alpha   90.00
_cell.angle_beta   90.00
_cell.angle_gamma   90.00
#
_symmetry.space_group_name_H-M   'P 1'
#
loop_
_entity.id
_entity.type
_entity.pdbx_description
1 polymer ?
#
loop_
_entity_poly.entity_id
_entity_poly.type
_entity_poly.pdbx_seq_one_letter_code
_entity_poly.pdbx_strand_id
1 'polypeptide(L)'
;MQISSEYKIASRMTLGKGFTMPSTLLQFQSFTSSPNVSFFQKLAQLKLDTYQLSDATQVGPAVPNCSTKHEWRVPGVLVNTNTLEDFKNLDKVRLLNDAKARLRHAIDGFNPLGLQTFVLCTFADLKTHTYWYRFAFPAVVPSPGAYQLQTWTPANSFLSLPHQQSIVRQLINRRHVHDEVTSANFPAAFIFDLTSSTVYDLEDLHSLSPPSALVFGFVDPSGLPTNPGWPLRNFLIWISQHCPTLLTPYNELTSKVVGWELNVQGKSGPRQLQLANLLDPLQLAKTSVDLNLKLMRWRQLPHLDLDKLAHTKCLLLGAGFDTYLVMRHGVP
;
A
#
# COMPACT_ATOMS: atom_id res chain seq x y z
N MET A 1 6.07 1.33 -4.03
CA MET A 1 4.85 2.14 -4.22
C MET A 1 5.32 3.43 -4.87
N GLN A 2 5.21 3.56 -6.19
CA GLN A 2 5.67 4.75 -6.90
C GLN A 2 4.68 5.89 -6.65
N ILE A 3 5.03 6.80 -5.74
CA ILE A 3 4.26 8.01 -5.48
C ILE A 3 4.75 9.07 -6.46
N SER A 4 3.86 9.50 -7.36
CA SER A 4 4.10 10.49 -8.41
C SER A 4 4.46 11.87 -7.84
N SER A 5 5.33 12.56 -8.57
CA SER A 5 6.13 13.73 -8.20
C SER A 5 5.40 15.07 -8.08
N GLU A 6 4.17 15.12 -7.57
CA GLU A 6 3.43 16.38 -7.40
C GLU A 6 2.90 16.53 -5.96
N TYR A 7 3.78 16.85 -5.02
CA TYR A 7 3.38 17.19 -3.65
C TYR A 7 3.05 18.68 -3.53
N LYS A 8 1.75 19.00 -3.43
CA LYS A 8 1.24 20.26 -2.89
C LYS A 8 0.94 20.10 -1.39
N ILE A 9 1.71 20.85 -0.60
CA ILE A 9 1.32 21.62 0.60
C ILE A 9 0.80 20.80 1.80
N ALA A 10 1.70 20.59 2.77
CA ALA A 10 1.35 20.20 4.13
C ALA A 10 0.19 21.07 4.66
N SER A 11 -0.74 20.48 5.42
CA SER A 11 -1.86 21.19 6.03
C SER A 11 -1.79 21.05 7.55
N ARG A 12 -2.07 22.13 8.27
CA ARG A 12 -2.21 22.11 9.73
C ARG A 12 -3.64 21.76 10.09
N MET A 13 -3.74 20.87 11.07
CA MET A 13 -4.97 20.55 11.77
C MET A 13 -4.86 20.92 13.24
N THR A 14 -5.88 21.59 13.77
CA THR A 14 -6.03 21.77 15.22
C THR A 14 -7.23 20.96 15.69
N LEU A 15 -7.00 20.08 16.66
CA LEU A 15 -8.03 19.33 17.38
C LEU A 15 -8.24 20.00 18.74
N GLY A 16 -9.46 19.99 19.26
CA GLY A 16 -9.67 20.48 20.61
C GLY A 16 -10.78 19.77 21.36
N LYS A 17 -10.81 20.03 22.67
CA LYS A 17 -11.74 19.45 23.64
C LYS A 17 -12.90 20.43 23.87
N GLY A 18 -14.09 20.12 23.37
CA GLY A 18 -15.33 20.78 23.79
C GLY A 18 -16.18 21.45 22.70
N PHE A 19 -17.49 21.42 22.93
CA PHE A 19 -18.59 21.95 22.11
C PHE A 19 -18.68 23.48 22.21
N THR A 20 -18.02 24.26 21.35
CA THR A 20 -18.32 25.72 21.25
C THR A 20 -18.17 26.38 19.87
N MET A 21 -17.93 25.63 18.78
CA MET A 21 -17.93 26.15 17.39
C MET A 21 -18.43 25.05 16.43
N PRO A 22 -18.86 25.32 15.19
CA PRO A 22 -19.32 24.27 14.27
C PRO A 22 -18.15 23.33 13.97
N SER A 23 -18.05 22.26 14.74
CA SER A 23 -17.02 21.24 14.62
C SER A 23 -17.49 20.21 13.60
N THR A 24 -16.73 20.05 12.53
CA THR A 24 -16.97 18.98 11.55
C THR A 24 -16.21 17.73 11.99
N LEU A 25 -16.80 16.56 11.72
CA LEU A 25 -16.12 15.30 11.98
C LEU A 25 -14.93 15.15 11.04
N LEU A 26 -13.76 14.84 11.60
CA LEU A 26 -12.57 14.59 10.80
C LEU A 26 -12.73 13.30 10.00
N GLN A 27 -12.75 13.43 8.68
CA GLN A 27 -12.79 12.32 7.75
C GLN A 27 -11.41 12.06 7.15
N PHE A 28 -11.08 10.79 6.98
CA PHE A 28 -9.76 10.34 6.52
C PHE A 28 -9.85 9.70 5.16
N GLN A 29 -8.92 10.04 4.28
CA GLN A 29 -8.77 9.37 2.99
C GLN A 29 -8.27 7.93 3.22
N SER A 30 -8.98 6.96 2.67
CA SER A 30 -8.61 5.55 2.81
C SER A 30 -7.40 5.19 1.94
N PHE A 31 -6.59 4.25 2.42
CA PHE A 31 -5.51 3.67 1.61
C PHE A 31 -6.07 2.89 0.42
N THR A 32 -5.31 2.93 -0.67
CA THR A 32 -5.54 2.10 -1.85
C THR A 32 -4.34 1.18 -2.05
N SER A 33 -4.61 -0.11 -2.28
CA SER A 33 -3.57 -1.08 -2.58
C SER A 33 -3.25 -1.13 -4.07
N SER A 34 -1.98 -1.33 -4.39
CA SER A 34 -1.49 -1.57 -5.76
C SER A 34 -0.34 -2.58 -5.72
N PRO A 35 -0.64 -3.89 -5.55
CA PRO A 35 0.38 -4.93 -5.57
C PRO A 35 1.00 -5.05 -6.97
N ASN A 36 2.33 -5.07 -7.04
CA ASN A 36 3.05 -5.26 -8.30
C ASN A 36 2.89 -6.71 -8.81
N VAL A 37 2.91 -6.94 -10.13
CA VAL A 37 2.83 -8.28 -10.72
C VAL A 37 3.93 -9.22 -10.20
N SER A 38 5.15 -8.69 -9.98
CA SER A 38 6.28 -9.43 -9.41
C SER A 38 6.00 -10.02 -8.02
N PHE A 39 5.12 -9.39 -7.23
CA PHE A 39 4.68 -9.94 -5.95
C PHE A 39 3.95 -11.27 -6.16
N PHE A 40 3.01 -11.33 -7.10
CA PHE A 40 2.25 -12.55 -7.40
C PHE A 40 3.11 -13.63 -8.03
N GLN A 41 4.09 -13.25 -8.86
CA GLN A 41 5.11 -14.18 -9.38
C GLN A 41 5.89 -14.83 -8.24
N LYS A 42 6.37 -14.01 -7.29
CA LYS A 42 7.12 -14.54 -6.15
C LYS A 42 6.25 -15.37 -5.22
N LEU A 43 4.99 -14.97 -5.00
CA LEU A 43 4.02 -15.73 -4.23
C LEU A 43 3.78 -17.11 -4.86
N ALA A 44 3.59 -17.18 -6.18
CA ALA A 44 3.42 -18.44 -6.90
C ALA A 44 4.65 -19.34 -6.77
N GLN A 45 5.85 -18.78 -6.95
CA GLN A 45 7.11 -19.51 -6.78
C GLN A 45 7.22 -20.08 -5.35
N LEU A 46 7.03 -19.25 -4.32
CA LEU A 46 7.12 -19.70 -2.93
C LEU A 46 6.03 -20.73 -2.58
N LYS A 47 4.83 -20.59 -3.16
CA LYS A 47 3.74 -21.55 -2.96
C LYS A 47 4.09 -22.94 -3.52
N LEU A 48 4.73 -23.00 -4.69
CA LEU A 48 5.20 -24.25 -5.31
C LEU A 48 6.41 -24.84 -4.58
N ASP A 49 7.42 -24.01 -4.31
CA ASP A 49 8.75 -24.47 -3.88
C ASP A 49 8.84 -24.68 -2.37
N THR A 50 8.15 -23.85 -1.57
CA THR A 50 8.36 -23.76 -0.12
C THR A 50 7.12 -24.11 0.69
N TYR A 51 5.96 -23.55 0.33
CA TYR A 51 4.78 -23.61 1.20
C TYR A 51 3.90 -24.84 0.97
N GLN A 52 3.91 -25.42 -0.24
CA GLN A 52 3.14 -26.62 -0.58
C GLN A 52 1.66 -26.50 -0.12
N LEU A 53 1.28 -27.21 0.95
CA LEU A 53 -0.06 -27.26 1.55
C LEU A 53 -0.19 -26.51 2.89
N SER A 54 0.81 -25.74 3.31
CA SER A 54 0.77 -25.01 4.59
C SER A 54 -0.02 -23.71 4.48
N ASP A 55 -1.00 -23.52 5.35
CA ASP A 55 -1.77 -22.27 5.54
C ASP A 55 -1.21 -21.40 6.68
N ALA A 56 0.00 -21.68 7.15
CA ALA A 56 0.60 -20.91 8.24
C ALA A 56 0.70 -19.42 7.87
N THR A 57 0.40 -18.55 8.84
CA THR A 57 0.53 -17.09 8.67
C THR A 57 1.99 -16.74 8.42
N GLN A 58 2.25 -16.01 7.35
CA GLN A 58 3.61 -15.69 6.92
C GLN A 58 3.92 -14.24 7.26
N VAL A 59 5.00 -14.07 8.02
CA VAL A 59 5.67 -12.78 8.11
C VAL A 59 6.60 -12.74 6.90
N GLY A 60 6.29 -11.90 5.92
CA GLY A 60 7.12 -11.77 4.73
C GLY A 60 8.55 -11.40 5.13
N PRO A 61 9.58 -11.87 4.40
CA PRO A 61 10.95 -11.51 4.69
C PRO A 61 11.10 -9.99 4.67
N ALA A 62 11.95 -9.45 5.56
CA ALA A 62 12.33 -8.06 5.51
C ALA A 62 12.95 -7.79 4.13
N VAL A 63 12.24 -7.05 3.27
CA VAL A 63 12.76 -6.67 1.95
C VAL A 63 14.08 -5.93 2.18
N PRO A 64 15.22 -6.30 1.57
CA PRO A 64 16.46 -5.55 1.75
C PRO A 64 16.39 -4.21 1.00
N ASN A 65 16.82 -3.14 1.68
CA ASN A 65 16.98 -1.72 1.26
C ASN A 65 15.81 -0.99 0.53
N CYS A 66 15.55 0.26 0.90
CA CYS A 66 14.64 1.10 0.11
C CYS A 66 15.29 1.31 -1.25
N SER A 67 14.66 0.85 -2.32
CA SER A 67 15.22 1.02 -3.66
C SER A 67 15.01 2.44 -4.20
N THR A 68 14.10 3.22 -3.60
CA THR A 68 13.71 4.53 -4.13
C THR A 68 13.52 5.61 -3.06
N LYS A 69 13.71 6.86 -3.48
CA LYS A 69 13.70 8.08 -2.66
C LYS A 69 12.38 8.36 -1.92
N HIS A 70 11.26 7.85 -2.40
CA HIS A 70 9.92 8.17 -1.89
C HIS A 70 9.18 6.94 -1.36
N GLU A 71 9.94 5.96 -0.86
CA GLU A 71 9.38 4.76 -0.25
C GLU A 71 9.59 4.77 1.27
N TRP A 72 8.50 4.48 1.98
CA TRP A 72 8.49 4.19 3.41
C TRP A 72 8.07 2.75 3.62
N ARG A 73 8.79 2.08 4.51
CA ARG A 73 8.53 0.68 4.85
C ARG A 73 7.49 0.62 5.94
N VAL A 74 6.53 -0.27 5.74
CA VAL A 74 5.48 -0.54 6.72
C VAL A 74 5.48 -2.04 7.00
N PRO A 75 5.55 -2.47 8.27
CA PRO A 75 5.48 -3.88 8.62
C PRO A 75 4.07 -4.41 8.34
N GLY A 76 3.97 -5.60 7.76
CA GLY A 76 2.69 -6.22 7.45
C GLY A 76 2.71 -7.73 7.58
N VAL A 77 1.52 -8.32 7.58
CA VAL A 77 1.31 -9.76 7.71
C VAL A 77 0.65 -10.29 6.44
N LEU A 78 1.22 -11.35 5.86
CA LEU A 78 0.65 -12.06 4.72
C LEU A 78 -0.03 -13.34 5.20
N VAL A 79 -1.32 -13.44 4.94
CA VAL A 79 -2.11 -14.66 5.17
C VAL A 79 -2.42 -15.24 3.79
N ASN A 80 -1.73 -16.31 3.42
CA ASN A 80 -2.00 -17.04 2.19
C ASN A 80 -2.81 -18.30 2.52
N THR A 81 -3.85 -18.55 1.74
CA THR A 81 -4.72 -19.71 1.88
C THR A 81 -4.61 -20.62 0.66
N ASN A 82 -4.77 -21.92 0.88
CA ASN A 82 -4.66 -22.93 -0.17
C ASN A 82 -5.98 -23.16 -0.90
N THR A 83 -7.12 -23.05 -0.23
CA THR A 83 -8.45 -23.19 -0.84
C THR A 83 -9.18 -21.84 -0.91
N LEU A 84 -10.08 -21.71 -1.89
CA LEU A 84 -10.92 -20.52 -2.02
C LEU A 84 -11.95 -20.43 -0.88
N GLU A 85 -12.34 -21.58 -0.31
CA GLU A 85 -13.29 -21.67 0.79
C GLU A 85 -12.70 -21.11 2.08
N ASP A 86 -11.46 -21.49 2.41
CA ASP A 86 -10.73 -20.96 3.56
C ASP A 86 -10.56 -19.45 3.44
N PHE A 87 -10.21 -18.96 2.25
CA PHE A 87 -10.09 -17.53 1.97
C PHE A 87 -11.40 -16.76 2.26
N LYS A 88 -12.55 -17.31 1.87
CA LYS A 88 -13.86 -16.69 2.11
C LYS A 88 -14.24 -16.71 3.60
N ASN A 89 -13.86 -17.78 4.29
CA ASN A 89 -14.20 -18.06 5.68
C ASN A 89 -13.18 -17.53 6.69
N LEU A 90 -12.13 -16.82 6.24
CA LEU A 90 -11.14 -16.19 7.12
C LEU A 90 -11.81 -15.34 8.21
N ASP A 91 -11.34 -15.53 9.46
CA ASP A 91 -11.78 -14.73 10.60
C ASP A 91 -11.18 -13.31 10.52
N LYS A 92 -11.92 -12.45 9.82
CA LYS A 92 -11.57 -11.04 9.60
C LYS A 92 -11.46 -10.26 10.90
N VAL A 93 -12.22 -10.65 11.93
CA VAL A 93 -12.25 -9.94 13.21
C VAL A 93 -11.00 -10.29 14.00
N ARG A 94 -10.65 -11.58 14.09
CA ARG A 94 -9.41 -12.02 14.70
C ARG A 94 -8.19 -11.37 14.06
N LEU A 95 -8.09 -11.33 12.72
CA LEU A 95 -6.96 -10.71 12.03
C LEU A 95 -6.79 -9.22 12.36
N LEU A 96 -7.89 -8.47 12.49
CA LEU A 96 -7.84 -7.08 12.92
C LEU A 96 -7.49 -6.93 14.40
N ASN A 97 -7.97 -7.83 15.26
CA ASN A 97 -7.63 -7.83 16.69
C ASN A 97 -6.16 -8.17 16.93
N ASP A 98 -5.60 -9.12 16.19
CA ASP A 98 -4.17 -9.44 16.24
C ASP A 98 -3.33 -8.24 15.77
N ALA A 99 -3.79 -7.52 14.75
CA ALA A 99 -3.15 -6.27 14.33
C ALA A 99 -3.31 -5.15 15.36
N LYS A 100 -4.46 -5.05 16.05
CA LYS A 100 -4.67 -4.12 17.17
C LYS A 100 -3.62 -4.34 18.26
N ALA A 101 -3.36 -5.59 18.63
CA ALA A 101 -2.36 -5.93 19.64
C ALA A 101 -0.95 -5.47 19.22
N ARG A 102 -0.57 -5.68 17.95
CA ARG A 102 0.71 -5.18 17.41
C ARG A 102 0.80 -3.66 17.43
N LEU A 103 -0.27 -2.97 17.01
CA LEU A 103 -0.33 -1.50 17.06
C LEU A 103 -0.18 -0.99 18.48
N ARG A 104 -0.80 -1.63 19.47
CA ARG A 104 -0.63 -1.28 20.89
C ARG A 104 0.83 -1.35 21.31
N HIS A 105 1.50 -2.48 21.05
CA HIS A 105 2.93 -2.61 21.38
C HIS A 105 3.79 -1.54 20.71
N ALA A 106 3.47 -1.16 19.48
CA ALA A 106 4.18 -0.08 18.79
C ALA A 106 3.89 1.30 19.39
N ILE A 107 2.64 1.55 19.79
CA ILE A 107 2.23 2.81 20.44
C ILE A 107 2.98 2.96 21.77
N ASP A 108 2.91 1.96 22.63
CA ASP A 108 3.54 1.99 23.96
C ASP A 108 5.07 2.05 23.88
N GLY A 109 5.66 1.44 22.83
CA GLY A 109 7.10 1.37 22.61
C GLY A 109 7.69 2.52 21.79
N PHE A 110 6.96 3.62 21.56
CA PHE A 110 7.44 4.78 20.77
C PHE A 110 7.93 4.48 19.35
N ASN A 111 7.58 3.32 18.77
CA ASN A 111 8.13 2.90 17.48
C ASN A 111 7.34 3.53 16.31
N PRO A 112 7.89 4.52 15.59
CA PRO A 112 7.16 5.21 14.51
C PRO A 112 6.83 4.29 13.33
N LEU A 113 7.68 3.29 13.05
CA LEU A 113 7.44 2.33 11.96
C LEU A 113 6.30 1.36 12.28
N GLY A 114 6.06 1.10 13.56
CA GLY A 114 5.00 0.21 14.02
C GLY A 114 3.61 0.87 14.10
N LEU A 115 3.51 2.20 14.00
CA LEU A 115 2.23 2.92 14.02
C LEU A 115 1.36 2.62 12.79
N GLN A 116 1.99 2.18 11.70
CA GLN A 116 1.30 1.69 10.51
C GLN A 116 1.53 0.20 10.36
N THR A 117 0.50 -0.52 9.97
CA THR A 117 0.61 -1.92 9.59
C THR A 117 -0.43 -2.26 8.54
N PHE A 118 -0.24 -3.39 7.87
CA PHE A 118 -1.25 -3.93 6.97
C PHE A 118 -1.37 -5.44 7.14
N VAL A 119 -2.54 -5.97 6.80
CA VAL A 119 -2.78 -7.40 6.69
C VAL A 119 -3.20 -7.67 5.24
N LEU A 120 -2.50 -8.57 4.58
CA LEU A 120 -2.78 -8.98 3.22
C LEU A 120 -3.25 -10.43 3.23
N CYS A 121 -4.53 -10.65 2.92
CA CYS A 121 -5.07 -11.99 2.72
C CYS A 121 -5.00 -12.33 1.24
N THR A 122 -4.53 -13.54 0.89
CA THR A 122 -4.40 -13.98 -0.50
C THR A 122 -4.85 -15.42 -0.69
N PHE A 123 -5.36 -15.69 -1.89
CA PHE A 123 -5.59 -17.02 -2.42
C PHE A 123 -5.12 -17.01 -3.88
N ALA A 124 -4.21 -17.91 -4.24
CA ALA A 124 -3.67 -18.03 -5.57
C ALA A 124 -4.09 -19.36 -6.21
N ASP A 125 -4.86 -19.28 -7.31
CA ASP A 125 -5.13 -20.40 -8.20
C ASP A 125 -4.09 -20.41 -9.32
N LEU A 126 -3.09 -21.29 -9.16
CA LEU A 126 -1.97 -21.40 -10.08
C LEU A 126 -2.35 -22.09 -11.39
N LYS A 127 -3.47 -22.83 -11.45
CA LYS A 127 -3.91 -23.50 -12.68
C LYS A 127 -4.48 -22.50 -13.67
N THR A 128 -5.26 -21.55 -13.16
CA THR A 128 -5.90 -20.50 -13.97
C THR A 128 -5.11 -19.20 -13.99
N HIS A 129 -4.03 -19.10 -13.21
CA HIS A 129 -3.31 -17.85 -12.92
C HIS A 129 -4.26 -16.74 -12.41
N THR A 130 -5.27 -17.12 -11.64
CA THR A 130 -6.22 -16.20 -10.99
C THR A 130 -5.79 -15.98 -9.54
N TYR A 131 -5.67 -14.72 -9.14
CA TYR A 131 -5.26 -14.33 -7.79
C TYR A 131 -6.36 -13.53 -7.12
N TRP A 132 -6.76 -13.97 -5.93
CA TRP A 132 -7.68 -13.27 -5.06
C TRP A 132 -6.88 -12.67 -3.91
N TYR A 133 -7.13 -11.39 -3.62
CA TYR A 133 -6.45 -10.74 -2.51
C TYR A 133 -7.34 -9.71 -1.82
N ARG A 134 -7.04 -9.43 -0.56
CA ARG A 134 -7.73 -8.39 0.21
C ARG A 134 -6.77 -7.76 1.21
N PHE A 135 -6.60 -6.45 1.13
CA PHE A 135 -5.86 -5.69 2.13
C PHE A 135 -6.77 -5.25 3.27
N ALA A 136 -6.19 -5.20 4.46
CA ALA A 136 -6.63 -4.39 5.56
C ALA A 136 -5.49 -3.45 5.98
N PHE A 137 -5.86 -2.22 6.33
CA PHE A 137 -4.98 -1.21 6.92
C PHE A 137 -5.52 -0.89 8.33
N PRO A 138 -5.18 -1.71 9.33
CA PRO A 138 -5.77 -1.63 10.66
C PRO A 138 -5.59 -0.23 11.27
N ALA A 139 -6.71 0.38 11.64
CA ALA A 139 -6.74 1.66 12.32
C ALA A 139 -7.67 1.61 13.52
N VAL A 140 -7.17 2.11 14.66
CA VAL A 140 -7.95 2.18 15.90
C VAL A 140 -8.95 3.33 15.82
N VAL A 141 -10.21 3.04 16.13
CA VAL A 141 -11.27 4.04 16.22
C VAL A 141 -11.28 4.61 17.64
N PRO A 142 -11.16 5.93 17.82
CA PRO A 142 -11.24 6.55 19.14
C PRO A 142 -12.61 6.32 19.80
N SER A 143 -12.63 6.14 21.12
CA SER A 143 -13.82 6.00 21.97
C SER A 143 -13.71 7.01 23.11
N PRO A 144 -14.76 7.83 23.42
CA PRO A 144 -16.17 7.68 23.05
C PRO A 144 -16.64 8.40 21.77
N GLY A 145 -15.76 9.02 20.97
CA GLY A 145 -16.19 9.73 19.75
C GLY A 145 -15.07 9.94 18.73
N ALA A 146 -15.47 10.28 17.50
CA ALA A 146 -14.55 10.64 16.42
C ALA A 146 -13.89 12.01 16.68
N TYR A 147 -12.69 12.21 16.13
CA TYR A 147 -11.98 13.48 16.26
C TYR A 147 -12.76 14.63 15.61
N GLN A 148 -12.88 15.73 16.34
CA GLN A 148 -13.53 16.95 15.87
C GLN A 148 -12.49 17.92 15.34
N LEU A 149 -12.67 18.34 14.09
CA LEU A 149 -11.83 19.33 13.43
C LEU A 149 -12.29 20.73 13.86
N GLN A 150 -11.36 21.53 14.39
CA GLN A 150 -11.65 22.93 14.71
C GLN A 150 -11.31 23.85 13.54
N THR A 151 -10.08 23.73 13.03
CA THR A 151 -9.58 24.56 11.93
C THR A 151 -8.70 23.75 11.00
N TRP A 152 -8.83 24.05 9.70
CA TRP A 152 -8.00 23.50 8.64
C TRP A 152 -7.32 24.65 7.90
N THR A 153 -6.00 24.69 7.93
CA THR A 153 -5.23 25.77 7.29
C THR A 153 -4.02 25.19 6.56
N PRO A 154 -3.68 25.67 5.36
CA PRO A 154 -2.44 25.30 4.69
C PRO A 154 -1.22 25.58 5.58
N ALA A 155 -0.26 24.66 5.67
CA ALA A 155 0.89 24.80 6.57
C ALA A 155 1.76 26.02 6.22
N ASN A 156 1.78 26.44 4.96
CA ASN A 156 2.49 27.65 4.54
C ASN A 156 1.88 28.96 5.10
N SER A 157 0.60 28.94 5.48
CA SER A 157 -0.07 30.07 6.13
C SER A 157 0.20 30.12 7.64
N PHE A 158 0.51 28.98 8.25
CA PHE A 158 0.77 28.87 9.69
C PHE A 158 2.26 28.95 10.04
N LEU A 159 3.11 28.25 9.28
CA LEU A 159 4.55 28.19 9.54
C LEU A 159 5.25 29.36 8.83
N SER A 160 6.14 30.04 9.55
CA SER A 160 7.02 31.06 8.95
C SER A 160 7.96 30.42 7.92
N LEU A 161 8.43 31.20 6.94
CA LEU A 161 9.37 30.72 5.93
C LEU A 161 10.65 30.08 6.54
N PRO A 162 11.26 30.66 7.60
CA PRO A 162 12.39 30.02 8.28
C PRO A 162 12.05 28.64 8.86
N HIS A 163 10.87 28.49 9.49
CA HIS A 163 10.45 27.19 10.03
C HIS A 163 10.24 26.16 8.92
N GLN A 164 9.59 26.55 7.81
CA GLN A 164 9.40 25.67 6.66
C GLN A 164 10.75 25.17 6.09
N GLN A 165 11.71 26.08 5.92
CA GLN A 165 13.06 25.73 5.45
C GLN A 165 13.79 24.82 6.44
N SER A 166 13.67 25.09 7.75
CA SER A 166 14.29 24.28 8.79
C SER A 166 13.78 22.84 8.77
N ILE A 167 12.45 22.65 8.73
CA ILE A 167 11.81 21.33 8.66
C ILE A 167 12.32 20.56 7.44
N VAL A 168 12.25 21.17 6.25
CA VAL A 168 12.63 20.52 4.99
C VAL A 168 14.12 20.13 5.01
N ARG A 169 15.01 21.03 5.46
CA ARG A 169 16.44 20.75 5.54
C ARG A 169 16.74 19.60 6.51
N GLN A 170 16.18 19.64 7.72
CA GLN A 170 16.43 18.62 8.73
C GLN A 170 15.89 17.25 8.31
N LEU A 171 14.70 17.19 7.71
CA LEU A 171 14.16 15.93 7.18
C LEU A 171 14.98 15.40 6.00
N ILE A 172 15.46 16.25 5.10
CA ILE A 172 16.33 15.82 3.99
C ILE A 172 17.65 15.27 4.53
N ASN A 173 18.26 15.94 5.51
CA ASN A 173 19.52 15.52 6.12
C ASN A 173 19.42 14.16 6.85
N ARG A 174 18.21 13.80 7.31
CA ARG A 174 17.93 12.49 7.92
C ARG A 174 17.74 11.36 6.89
N ARG A 175 17.85 11.62 5.59
CA ARG A 175 17.85 10.56 4.56
C ARG A 175 19.26 10.02 4.37
N HIS A 176 19.40 8.72 4.40
CA HIS A 176 20.66 8.04 4.10
C HIS A 176 20.65 7.58 2.63
N VAL A 177 21.47 8.22 1.81
CA VAL A 177 21.64 7.89 0.39
C VAL A 177 23.04 7.32 0.17
N HIS A 178 23.13 6.16 -0.47
CA HIS A 178 24.37 5.51 -0.87
C HIS A 178 24.28 5.19 -2.37
N ASP A 179 25.25 5.63 -3.18
CA ASP A 179 25.28 5.42 -4.64
C ASP A 179 23.95 5.72 -5.34
N GLU A 180 23.35 6.88 -5.05
CA GLU A 180 22.04 7.32 -5.57
C GLU A 180 20.82 6.49 -5.11
N VAL A 181 21.04 5.42 -4.34
CA VAL A 181 20.00 4.58 -3.74
C VAL A 181 19.71 5.04 -2.31
N THR A 182 18.44 5.27 -1.99
CA THR A 182 18.02 5.72 -0.65
C THR A 182 17.93 4.53 0.30
N SER A 183 19.02 4.22 1.01
CA SER A 183 19.06 3.11 1.99
C SER A 183 18.03 3.25 3.11
N ALA A 184 17.86 4.46 3.67
CA ALA A 184 16.86 4.77 4.68
C ALA A 184 16.24 6.16 4.43
N ASN A 185 14.92 6.25 4.54
CA ASN A 185 14.19 7.50 4.40
C ASN A 185 14.05 8.22 5.74
N PHE A 186 13.70 9.50 5.70
CA PHE A 186 13.40 10.27 6.90
C PHE A 186 12.16 9.70 7.61
N PRO A 187 12.00 9.93 8.93
CA PRO A 187 10.93 9.30 9.71
C PRO A 187 9.54 9.67 9.18
N ALA A 188 8.65 8.67 9.12
CA ALA A 188 7.28 8.85 8.62
C ALA A 188 6.41 9.70 9.55
N ALA A 189 6.79 9.83 10.82
CA ALA A 189 6.17 10.69 11.83
C ALA A 189 7.28 11.33 12.66
N PHE A 190 7.13 12.62 12.99
CA PHE A 190 8.16 13.41 13.67
C PHE A 190 7.53 14.53 14.49
N ILE A 191 8.31 15.14 15.37
CA ILE A 191 7.91 16.30 16.17
C ILE A 191 8.73 17.49 15.72
N PHE A 192 8.09 18.65 15.58
CA PHE A 192 8.76 19.91 15.31
C PHE A 192 8.47 20.90 16.44
N ASP A 193 9.52 21.39 17.08
CA ASP A 193 9.41 22.42 18.11
C ASP A 193 9.55 23.82 17.49
N LEU A 194 8.51 24.64 17.66
CA LEU A 194 8.48 26.01 17.14
C LEU A 194 9.49 26.94 17.83
N THR A 195 9.88 26.65 19.07
CA THR A 195 10.80 27.50 19.83
C THR A 195 12.26 27.28 19.43
N SER A 196 12.69 26.01 19.38
CA SER A 196 14.04 25.64 18.94
C SER A 196 14.19 25.48 17.43
N SER A 197 13.08 25.58 16.65
CA SER A 197 13.07 25.36 15.20
C SER A 197 13.71 24.03 14.78
N THR A 198 13.55 22.99 15.60
CA THR A 198 14.23 21.69 15.46
C THR A 198 13.23 20.54 15.31
N VAL A 199 13.59 19.59 14.45
CA VAL A 199 12.86 18.34 14.21
C VAL A 199 13.45 17.27 15.12
N TYR A 200 12.58 16.62 15.88
CA TYR A 200 12.87 15.54 16.82
C TYR A 200 12.16 14.26 16.41
N ASP A 201 12.70 13.12 16.84
CA ASP A 201 12.01 11.84 16.70
C ASP A 201 10.92 11.71 17.75
N LEU A 202 10.01 10.73 17.58
CA LEU A 202 8.92 10.51 18.52
C LEU A 202 9.43 10.13 19.92
N GLU A 203 10.57 9.43 19.99
CA GLU A 203 11.23 8.98 21.23
C GLU A 203 11.68 10.16 22.10
N ASP A 204 12.03 11.29 21.49
CA ASP A 204 12.51 12.48 22.20
C ASP A 204 11.40 13.24 22.94
N LEU A 205 10.13 12.88 22.74
CA LEU A 205 8.97 13.63 23.26
C LEU A 205 9.07 13.93 24.76
N HIS A 206 9.59 12.99 25.57
CA HIS A 206 9.74 13.16 27.01
C HIS A 206 10.74 14.26 27.42
N SER A 207 11.69 14.58 26.53
CA SER A 207 12.71 15.61 26.76
C SER A 207 12.26 17.02 26.34
N LEU A 208 11.12 17.13 25.66
CA LEU A 208 10.64 18.39 25.08
C LEU A 208 9.79 19.18 26.08
N SER A 209 10.03 20.50 26.12
CA SER A 209 9.26 21.48 26.92
C SER A 209 7.89 21.79 26.26
N PRO A 210 7.01 22.63 26.84
CA PRO A 210 5.56 22.40 26.87
C PRO A 210 4.89 22.08 25.52
N PRO A 211 3.91 21.16 25.50
CA PRO A 211 3.29 20.63 24.28
C PRO A 211 2.57 21.68 23.42
N SER A 212 2.32 22.88 23.94
CA SER A 212 1.71 24.00 23.23
C SER A 212 2.58 24.57 22.09
N ALA A 213 3.89 24.38 22.14
CA ALA A 213 4.82 24.82 21.10
C ALA A 213 5.17 23.72 20.09
N LEU A 214 4.67 22.50 20.29
CA LEU A 214 5.00 21.33 19.47
C LEU A 214 4.03 21.17 18.30
N VAL A 215 4.58 20.82 17.15
CA VAL A 215 3.86 20.46 15.93
C VAL A 215 4.16 19.01 15.60
N PHE A 216 3.11 18.19 15.51
CA PHE A 216 3.23 16.77 15.15
C PHE A 216 3.11 16.62 13.64
N GLY A 217 4.20 16.22 12.99
CA GLY A 217 4.28 16.01 11.55
C GLY A 217 4.21 14.53 11.18
N PHE A 218 3.63 14.23 10.02
CA PHE A 218 3.64 12.89 9.43
C PHE A 218 3.67 12.97 7.90
N VAL A 219 4.10 11.88 7.26
CA VAL A 219 4.07 11.73 5.80
C VAL A 219 2.67 11.34 5.37
N ASP A 220 2.00 12.26 4.69
CA ASP A 220 0.63 12.06 4.21
C ASP A 220 0.62 11.46 2.79
N PRO A 221 0.04 10.26 2.59
CA PRO A 221 -0.19 9.68 1.26
C PRO A 221 -1.40 10.30 0.53
N SER A 222 -2.26 11.07 1.21
CA SER A 222 -3.43 11.71 0.61
C SER A 222 -3.03 12.86 -0.30
N GLY A 223 -3.59 12.89 -1.50
CA GLY A 223 -3.52 14.05 -2.40
C GLY A 223 -4.67 15.04 -2.20
N LEU A 224 -5.60 14.79 -1.27
CA LEU A 224 -6.77 15.64 -1.07
C LEU A 224 -6.44 16.83 -0.16
N PRO A 225 -6.87 18.06 -0.51
CA PRO A 225 -6.54 19.26 0.26
C PRO A 225 -7.33 19.38 1.57
N THR A 226 -8.41 18.62 1.75
CA THR A 226 -9.36 18.73 2.87
C THR A 226 -9.37 17.52 3.80
N ASN A 227 -8.76 16.40 3.38
CA ASN A 227 -8.85 15.12 4.06
C ASN A 227 -7.46 14.52 4.23
N PRO A 228 -6.98 14.36 5.48
CA PRO A 228 -5.70 13.74 5.72
C PRO A 228 -5.75 12.25 5.38
N GLY A 229 -4.59 11.69 5.11
CA GLY A 229 -4.44 10.26 4.84
C GLY A 229 -4.76 9.38 6.04
N TRP A 230 -5.00 8.12 5.74
CA TRP A 230 -5.25 7.06 6.71
C TRP A 230 -4.23 6.96 7.86
N PRO A 231 -2.90 7.18 7.65
CA PRO A 231 -1.91 7.05 8.71
C PRO A 231 -2.18 7.91 9.95
N LEU A 232 -2.82 9.07 9.75
CA LEU A 232 -3.11 9.99 10.83
C LEU A 232 -3.96 9.35 11.94
N ARG A 233 -4.82 8.37 11.63
CA ARG A 233 -5.68 7.72 12.63
C ARG A 233 -4.88 7.11 13.77
N ASN A 234 -3.89 6.28 13.46
CA ASN A 234 -3.05 5.64 14.46
C ASN A 234 -2.08 6.63 15.11
N PHE A 235 -1.64 7.65 14.37
CA PHE A 235 -0.79 8.68 14.93
C PHE A 235 -1.51 9.54 15.97
N LEU A 236 -2.78 9.90 15.75
CA LEU A 236 -3.60 10.61 16.75
C LEU A 236 -3.82 9.79 18.02
N ILE A 237 -3.96 8.47 17.87
CA ILE A 237 -4.06 7.54 18.99
C ILE A 237 -2.76 7.53 19.79
N TRP A 238 -1.60 7.50 19.11
CA TRP A 238 -0.30 7.66 19.76
C TRP A 238 -0.16 9.00 20.49
N ILE A 239 -0.55 10.12 19.85
CA ILE A 239 -0.54 11.45 20.48
C ILE A 239 -1.46 11.47 21.71
N SER A 240 -2.64 10.85 21.64
CA SER A 240 -3.59 10.82 22.76
C SER A 240 -3.07 10.08 23.99
N GLN A 241 -2.22 9.07 23.80
CA GLN A 241 -1.60 8.33 24.91
C GLN A 241 -0.45 9.12 25.54
N HIS A 242 0.42 9.72 24.73
CA HIS A 242 1.64 10.36 25.24
C HIS A 242 1.47 11.84 25.56
N CYS A 243 0.45 12.50 25.01
CA CYS A 243 0.13 13.90 25.23
C CYS A 243 -1.34 14.06 25.70
N PRO A 244 -1.70 13.60 26.92
CA PRO A 244 -3.08 13.65 27.42
C PRO A 244 -3.61 15.07 27.61
N THR A 245 -2.72 16.06 27.67
CA THR A 245 -3.05 17.49 27.68
C THR A 245 -3.75 17.90 26.37
N LEU A 246 -3.23 17.44 25.22
CA LEU A 246 -3.71 17.80 23.89
C LEU A 246 -4.96 17.02 23.49
N LEU A 247 -4.97 15.70 23.69
CA LEU A 247 -6.08 14.82 23.30
C LEU A 247 -6.50 13.95 24.48
N THR A 248 -7.78 13.61 24.54
CA THR A 248 -8.28 12.68 25.54
C THR A 248 -7.74 11.28 25.24
N PRO A 249 -7.14 10.57 26.21
CA PRO A 249 -6.62 9.22 26.00
C PRO A 249 -7.73 8.29 25.50
N TYR A 250 -7.40 7.43 24.53
CA TYR A 250 -8.35 6.42 24.07
C TYR A 250 -8.51 5.31 25.11
N ASN A 251 -9.72 4.77 25.22
CA ASN A 251 -9.97 3.59 26.05
C ASN A 251 -9.72 2.32 25.23
N GLU A 252 -8.72 1.54 25.63
CA GLU A 252 -8.30 0.36 24.89
C GLU A 252 -9.35 -0.74 24.83
N LEU A 253 -10.07 -0.97 25.94
CA LEU A 253 -11.06 -2.03 26.07
C LEU A 253 -12.27 -1.80 25.14
N THR A 254 -12.63 -0.54 24.91
CA THR A 254 -13.80 -0.18 24.10
C THR A 254 -13.47 0.15 22.65
N SER A 255 -12.19 0.44 22.33
CA SER A 255 -11.79 0.89 21.00
C SER A 255 -11.84 -0.26 19.99
N LYS A 256 -12.60 -0.03 18.91
CA LYS A 256 -12.72 -0.96 17.78
C LYS A 256 -11.59 -0.71 16.77
N VAL A 257 -11.27 -1.73 15.97
CA VAL A 257 -10.34 -1.59 14.84
C VAL A 257 -11.10 -1.78 13.53
N VAL A 258 -10.78 -0.93 12.56
CA VAL A 258 -11.33 -0.95 11.21
C VAL A 258 -10.20 -0.94 10.19
N GLY A 259 -10.51 -1.07 8.90
CA GLY A 259 -9.51 -0.86 7.84
C GLY A 259 -9.54 -1.84 6.68
N TRP A 260 -10.56 -2.70 6.56
CA TRP A 260 -10.70 -3.54 5.37
C TRP A 260 -10.89 -2.70 4.11
N GLU A 261 -10.06 -2.93 3.10
CA GLU A 261 -10.16 -2.23 1.83
C GLU A 261 -11.45 -2.65 1.09
N LEU A 262 -12.01 -1.69 0.35
CA LEU A 262 -13.11 -1.91 -0.57
C LEU A 262 -12.59 -2.46 -1.90
N ASN A 263 -13.43 -3.25 -2.56
CA ASN A 263 -13.16 -3.75 -3.89
C ASN A 263 -13.27 -2.63 -4.95
N VAL A 264 -12.98 -2.96 -6.21
CA VAL A 264 -13.03 -2.00 -7.34
C VAL A 264 -14.42 -1.39 -7.58
N GLN A 265 -15.49 -2.00 -7.04
CA GLN A 265 -16.86 -1.50 -7.12
C GLN A 265 -17.27 -0.68 -5.88
N GLY A 266 -16.34 -0.40 -4.96
CA GLY A 266 -16.62 0.31 -3.71
C GLY A 266 -17.38 -0.52 -2.66
N LYS A 267 -17.46 -1.86 -2.83
CA LYS A 267 -18.13 -2.77 -1.90
C LYS A 267 -17.12 -3.49 -1.00
N SER A 268 -17.56 -3.92 0.17
CA SER A 268 -16.76 -4.78 1.05
C SER A 268 -16.57 -6.15 0.40
N GLY A 269 -15.34 -6.45 -0.03
CA GLY A 269 -15.03 -7.73 -0.67
C GLY A 269 -13.58 -7.82 -1.11
N PRO A 270 -13.12 -9.03 -1.48
CA PRO A 270 -11.79 -9.21 -2.07
C PRO A 270 -11.72 -8.61 -3.48
N ARG A 271 -10.50 -8.39 -3.95
CA ARG A 271 -10.18 -8.09 -5.34
C ARG A 271 -9.71 -9.37 -6.03
N GLN A 272 -10.03 -9.48 -7.31
CA GLN A 272 -9.59 -10.56 -8.18
C GLN A 272 -8.68 -9.99 -9.26
N LEU A 273 -7.61 -10.70 -9.59
CA LEU A 273 -6.65 -10.33 -10.61
C LEU A 273 -6.36 -11.54 -11.50
N GLN A 274 -6.55 -11.38 -12.80
CA GLN A 274 -6.24 -12.41 -13.79
C GLN A 274 -4.87 -12.13 -14.40
N LEU A 275 -3.91 -13.02 -14.17
CA LEU A 275 -2.52 -12.84 -14.63
C LEU A 275 -2.08 -13.85 -15.68
N ALA A 276 -2.99 -14.69 -16.20
CA ALA A 276 -2.65 -15.67 -17.26
C ALA A 276 -1.93 -15.01 -18.45
N ASN A 277 -2.43 -13.88 -18.96
CA ASN A 277 -1.83 -13.21 -20.12
C ASN A 277 -0.40 -12.67 -19.87
N LEU A 278 0.02 -12.57 -18.60
CA LEU A 278 1.33 -12.05 -18.22
C LEU A 278 2.27 -13.15 -17.70
N LEU A 279 1.72 -14.28 -17.24
CA LEU A 279 2.46 -15.33 -16.51
C LEU A 279 2.37 -16.72 -17.13
N ASP A 280 1.32 -17.02 -17.91
CA ASP A 280 1.15 -18.33 -18.56
C ASP A 280 2.05 -18.41 -19.80
N PRO A 281 3.04 -19.33 -19.84
CA PRO A 281 3.94 -19.48 -20.98
C PRO A 281 3.21 -19.77 -22.30
N LEU A 282 2.09 -20.51 -22.27
CA LEU A 282 1.34 -20.86 -23.47
C LEU A 282 0.62 -19.62 -24.05
N GLN A 283 0.03 -18.79 -23.19
CA GLN A 283 -0.61 -17.54 -23.62
C GLN A 283 0.43 -16.52 -24.09
N LEU A 284 1.59 -16.44 -23.42
CA LEU A 284 2.69 -15.57 -23.85
C LEU A 284 3.24 -15.98 -25.21
N ALA A 285 3.43 -17.28 -25.45
CA ALA A 285 3.85 -17.79 -26.76
C ALA A 285 2.82 -17.46 -27.85
N LYS A 286 1.53 -17.72 -27.57
CA LYS A 286 0.43 -17.41 -28.50
C LYS A 286 0.38 -15.92 -28.85
N THR A 287 0.42 -15.05 -27.84
CA THR A 287 0.37 -13.58 -28.04
C THR A 287 1.61 -13.05 -28.76
N SER A 288 2.78 -13.63 -28.53
CA SER A 288 4.01 -13.29 -29.26
C SER A 288 3.91 -13.65 -30.75
N VAL A 289 3.38 -14.83 -31.08
CA VAL A 289 3.12 -15.23 -32.48
C VAL A 289 2.10 -14.31 -33.14
N ASP A 290 0.97 -14.05 -32.49
CA ASP A 290 -0.07 -13.15 -33.01
C ASP A 290 0.47 -11.73 -33.26
N LEU A 291 1.32 -11.23 -32.36
CA LEU A 291 1.95 -9.93 -32.52
C LEU A 291 2.87 -9.91 -33.74
N ASN A 292 3.68 -10.95 -33.94
CA ASN A 292 4.55 -11.06 -35.12
C ASN A 292 3.74 -11.04 -36.42
N LEU A 293 2.63 -11.79 -36.49
CA LEU A 293 1.74 -11.80 -37.66
C LEU A 293 1.08 -10.43 -37.89
N LYS A 294 0.62 -9.76 -36.82
CA LYS A 294 0.05 -8.40 -36.90
C LYS A 294 1.07 -7.38 -37.37
N LEU A 295 2.32 -7.46 -36.92
CA LEU A 295 3.40 -6.59 -37.37
C LEU A 295 3.67 -6.74 -38.86
N MET A 296 3.65 -7.97 -39.40
CA MET A 296 3.77 -8.19 -40.86
C MET A 296 2.61 -7.54 -41.62
N ARG A 297 1.37 -7.76 -41.15
CA ARG A 297 0.17 -7.12 -41.73
C ARG A 297 0.31 -5.59 -41.73
N TRP A 298 0.65 -4.98 -40.60
CA TRP A 298 0.72 -3.52 -40.48
C TRP A 298 1.84 -2.89 -41.33
N ARG A 299 2.98 -3.58 -41.48
CA ARG A 299 4.15 -3.03 -42.18
C ARG A 299 4.11 -3.24 -43.69
N GLN A 300 3.59 -4.36 -44.16
CA GLN A 300 3.75 -4.77 -45.56
C GLN A 300 2.41 -5.00 -46.27
N LEU A 301 1.44 -5.62 -45.59
CA LEU A 301 0.22 -6.12 -46.22
C LEU A 301 -1.01 -5.74 -45.40
N PRO A 302 -1.43 -4.45 -45.38
CA PRO A 302 -2.52 -3.97 -44.52
C PRO A 302 -3.86 -4.65 -44.80
N HIS A 303 -4.06 -5.11 -46.05
CA HIS A 303 -5.24 -5.83 -46.51
C HIS A 303 -5.23 -7.33 -46.17
N LEU A 304 -4.16 -7.88 -45.59
CA LEU A 304 -4.09 -9.28 -45.22
C LEU A 304 -5.05 -9.60 -44.07
N ASP A 305 -5.96 -10.54 -44.31
CA ASP A 305 -6.92 -11.03 -43.31
C ASP A 305 -6.33 -12.21 -42.53
N LEU A 306 -5.72 -11.88 -41.39
CA LEU A 306 -5.13 -12.86 -40.47
C LEU A 306 -6.18 -13.76 -39.80
N ASP A 307 -7.40 -13.26 -39.59
CA ASP A 307 -8.44 -14.01 -38.90
C ASP A 307 -8.95 -15.15 -39.81
N LYS A 308 -9.10 -14.88 -41.10
CA LYS A 308 -9.45 -15.92 -42.08
C LYS A 308 -8.40 -17.03 -42.13
N LEU A 309 -7.10 -16.68 -42.14
CA LEU A 309 -6.02 -17.66 -42.14
C LEU A 309 -5.99 -18.48 -40.85
N ALA A 310 -6.14 -17.84 -39.69
CA ALA A 310 -6.12 -18.51 -38.39
C ALA A 310 -7.26 -19.53 -38.22
N HIS A 311 -8.43 -19.29 -38.82
CA HIS A 311 -9.58 -20.19 -38.75
C HIS A 311 -9.65 -21.21 -39.89
N THR A 312 -8.71 -21.17 -40.84
CA THR A 312 -8.69 -22.12 -41.97
C THR A 312 -8.26 -23.50 -41.46
N LYS A 313 -9.12 -24.50 -41.65
CA LYS A 313 -8.81 -25.90 -41.34
C LYS A 313 -8.16 -26.54 -42.57
N CYS A 314 -6.93 -27.03 -42.41
CA CYS A 314 -6.20 -27.71 -43.49
C CYS A 314 -6.21 -29.22 -43.25
N LEU A 315 -6.63 -29.99 -44.25
CA LEU A 315 -6.43 -31.44 -44.30
C LEU A 315 -5.13 -31.72 -45.07
N LEU A 316 -4.17 -32.38 -44.43
CA LEU A 316 -2.92 -32.79 -45.06
C LEU A 316 -3.01 -34.27 -45.45
N LEU A 317 -2.80 -34.58 -46.73
CA LEU A 317 -2.78 -35.94 -47.25
C LEU A 317 -1.32 -36.40 -47.38
N GLY A 318 -0.88 -37.19 -46.42
CA GLY A 318 0.51 -37.67 -46.32
C GLY A 318 1.22 -37.17 -45.06
N ALA A 319 2.27 -37.87 -44.65
CA ALA A 319 3.10 -37.54 -43.47
C ALA A 319 4.60 -37.61 -43.80
N GLY A 320 4.94 -37.33 -45.07
CA GLY A 320 6.31 -37.35 -45.57
C GLY A 320 7.08 -36.05 -45.29
N PHE A 321 8.32 -36.00 -45.75
CA PHE A 321 9.20 -34.84 -45.60
C PHE A 321 8.58 -33.55 -46.16
N ASP A 322 7.96 -33.62 -47.34
CA ASP A 322 7.31 -32.46 -47.97
C ASP A 322 6.12 -31.96 -47.14
N THR A 323 5.35 -32.88 -46.54
CA THR A 323 4.25 -32.52 -45.65
C THR A 323 4.77 -31.79 -44.41
N TYR A 324 5.91 -32.22 -43.85
CA TYR A 324 6.54 -31.56 -42.71
C TYR A 324 6.99 -30.14 -43.05
N LEU A 325 7.56 -29.92 -44.23
CA LEU A 325 7.96 -28.59 -44.69
C LEU A 325 6.75 -27.65 -44.83
N VAL A 326 5.66 -28.14 -45.44
CA VAL A 326 4.40 -27.39 -45.55
C VAL A 326 3.84 -27.04 -44.16
N MET A 327 3.96 -27.94 -43.19
CA MET A 327 3.49 -27.72 -41.82
C MET A 327 4.28 -26.63 -41.08
N ARG A 328 5.58 -26.50 -41.35
CA ARG A 328 6.45 -25.50 -40.70
C ARG A 328 6.49 -24.16 -41.40
N HIS A 329 6.47 -24.14 -42.72
CA HIS A 329 6.75 -22.94 -43.51
C HIS A 329 5.55 -22.45 -44.34
N GLY A 330 4.44 -23.19 -44.36
CA GLY A 330 3.35 -22.94 -45.29
C GLY A 330 3.62 -23.53 -46.68
N VAL A 331 2.65 -23.40 -47.58
CA VAL A 331 2.81 -23.79 -48.99
C VAL A 331 3.71 -22.75 -49.66
N PRO A 332 4.74 -23.15 -50.44
CA PRO A 332 5.60 -22.22 -51.18
C PRO A 332 4.84 -21.35 -52.19
#